data_AF-A0A3D5JYH9-F1
#
_entry.id   AF-A0A3D5JYH9-F1
#
_cell.length_a   1.000
_cell.length_b   1.000
_cell.length_c   1.000
_cell.angle_alpha   90.00
_cell.angle_beta   90.00
_cell.angle_gamma   90.00
#
_symmetry.space_group_name_H-M   'P 1'
#
loop_
_entity.id
_entity.type
_entity.pdbx_description
1 polymer ?
#
loop_
_entity_poly.entity_id
_entity_poly.type
_entity_poly.pdbx_seq_one_letter_code
_entity_poly.pdbx_strand_id
1 'polypeptide(L)' 'MNRQIDGSWSAQIDLHHGHHRYQFVIDGKPTLDPRANGVVRNEANERVSLIAVS' A
#
# COMPACT_ATOMS: atom_id res chain seq x y z
N MET A 1 -10.68 3.39 2.43
CA MET A 1 -10.96 2.92 1.05
C MET A 1 -12.45 2.83 0.87
N ASN A 2 -12.95 3.15 -0.33
CA ASN A 2 -14.35 3.02 -0.68
C ASN A 2 -14.54 1.76 -1.54
N ARG A 3 -15.50 0.94 -1.16
CA ARG A 3 -15.89 -0.24 -1.95
C ARG A 3 -16.65 0.21 -3.19
N GLN A 4 -16.20 -0.25 -4.35
CA GLN A 4 -16.82 0.01 -5.65
C GLN A 4 -17.91 -1.02 -5.95
N ILE A 5 -18.73 -0.74 -6.96
CA ILE A 5 -19.85 -1.59 -7.38
C ILE A 5 -19.37 -2.97 -7.85
N ASP A 6 -18.20 -3.03 -8.49
CA ASP A 6 -17.56 -4.27 -8.95
C ASP A 6 -16.89 -5.07 -7.82
N GLY A 7 -16.96 -4.57 -6.58
CA GLY A 7 -16.36 -5.20 -5.40
C GLY A 7 -14.88 -4.82 -5.17
N SER A 8 -14.26 -4.02 -6.04
CA SER A 8 -12.92 -3.49 -5.81
C SER A 8 -12.91 -2.42 -4.71
N TRP A 9 -11.72 -2.13 -4.18
CA TRP A 9 -11.51 -1.08 -3.19
C TRP A 9 -10.61 0.01 -3.77
N SER A 10 -11.00 1.27 -3.61
CA SER A 10 -10.20 2.41 -4.09
C SER A 10 -10.01 3.47 -3.00
N ALA A 11 -8.88 4.17 -3.09
CA ALA A 11 -8.60 5.39 -2.33
C ALA A 11 -7.72 6.29 -3.19
N GLN A 12 -7.92 7.59 -3.08
CA GLN A 12 -7.08 8.59 -3.73
C GLN A 12 -6.37 9.37 -2.62
N ILE A 13 -5.06 9.47 -2.73
CA ILE A 13 -4.19 10.13 -1.76
C ILE A 13 -3.16 10.93 -2.56
N ASP A 14 -3.08 12.23 -2.28
CA ASP A 14 -2.05 13.08 -2.88
C ASP A 14 -0.71 12.80 -2.20
N LEU A 15 0.29 12.44 -3.01
CA LEU A 15 1.65 12.14 -2.56
C LEU A 15 2.63 13.06 -3.27
N HIS A 16 3.58 13.60 -2.51
CA HIS A 16 4.73 14.30 -3.08
C HIS A 16 5.65 13.32 -3.82
N HIS A 17 6.54 13.83 -4.68
CA HIS A 17 7.59 13.00 -5.26
C HIS A 17 8.41 12.30 -4.17
N GLY A 18 8.83 11.07 -4.44
CA GLY A 18 9.66 10.27 -3.54
C GLY A 18 9.18 8.83 -3.36
N HIS A 19 9.78 8.16 -2.40
CA HIS A 19 9.48 6.78 -2.05
C HIS A 19 8.52 6.73 -0.86
N HIS A 20 7.39 6.06 -1.03
CA HIS A 20 6.36 5.95 -0.01
C HIS A 20 6.16 4.49 0.38
N ARG A 21 6.05 4.23 1.68
CA ARG A 21 5.80 2.91 2.24
C ARG A 21 4.31 2.79 2.55
N TYR A 22 3.70 1.67 2.21
CA TYR A 22 2.29 1.41 2.51
C TYR A 22 2.05 -0.08 2.76
N GLN A 23 0.87 -0.38 3.32
CA GLN A 23 0.43 -1.75 3.56
C GLN A 23 -1.08 -1.81 3.50
N PHE A 24 -1.62 -2.88 2.91
CA PHE A 24 -3.06 -3.16 3.00
C PHE A 24 -3.35 -3.97 4.27
N VAL A 25 -4.50 -3.72 4.88
CA VAL A 25 -5.03 -4.55 5.96
C VAL A 25 -6.33 -5.16 5.46
N ILE A 26 -6.28 -6.44 5.10
CA ILE A 26 -7.43 -7.17 4.55
C ILE A 26 -7.92 -8.11 5.65
N ASP A 27 -9.17 -7.92 6.10
CA ASP A 27 -9.78 -8.70 7.18
C ASP A 27 -8.90 -8.75 8.46
N GLY A 28 -8.30 -7.60 8.81
CA GLY A 28 -7.41 -7.46 9.97
C GLY A 28 -5.99 -7.99 9.77
N LYS A 29 -5.65 -8.50 8.57
CA LYS A 29 -4.33 -9.07 8.28
C LYS A 29 -3.49 -8.13 7.41
N PRO A 30 -2.27 -7.75 7.85
CA PRO A 30 -1.34 -7.01 7.02
C PRO A 30 -0.97 -7.80 5.76
N THR A 31 -1.13 -7.19 4.60
CA THR A 31 -0.98 -7.82 3.28
C THR A 31 -0.11 -6.95 2.38
N LEU A 32 0.89 -7.56 1.76
CA LEU A 32 1.73 -6.91 0.76
C LEU A 32 1.00 -6.82 -0.58
N ASP A 33 1.28 -5.76 -1.32
CA ASP A 33 0.81 -5.63 -2.70
C ASP A 33 1.80 -6.36 -3.63
N PRO A 34 1.37 -7.41 -4.35
CA PRO A 34 2.21 -8.09 -5.34
C PRO A 34 2.64 -7.18 -6.50
N ARG A 35 1.97 -6.04 -6.69
CA ARG A 35 2.23 -5.06 -7.76
C ARG A 35 3.00 -3.83 -7.28
N ALA A 36 3.44 -3.80 -6.02
CA ALA A 36 4.29 -2.73 -5.52
C ALA A 36 5.61 -2.63 -6.30
N ASN A 37 6.22 -1.44 -6.34
CA ASN A 37 7.57 -1.27 -6.90
C ASN A 37 8.62 -2.08 -6.13
N GLY A 38 8.37 -2.38 -4.85
CA GLY A 38 9.23 -3.23 -4.05
C GLY A 38 8.64 -3.55 -2.68
N VAL A 39 9.40 -4.30 -1.88
CA VAL A 39 9.06 -4.62 -0.49
C VAL A 39 10.24 -4.20 0.38
N VAL A 40 9.97 -3.40 1.42
CA VAL A 40 10.97 -2.91 2.38
C VAL A 40 10.55 -3.25 3.80
N ARG A 41 11.38 -2.90 4.79
CA ARG A 41 11.03 -3.02 6.21
C ARG A 41 10.67 -1.67 6.82
N ASN A 42 9.64 -1.64 7.66
CA ASN A 42 9.28 -0.47 8.47
C ASN A 42 10.09 -0.43 9.78
N GLU A 43 9.81 0.55 10.64
CA GLU A 43 10.52 0.73 11.93
C GLU A 43 10.29 -0.43 12.91
N ALA A 44 9.14 -1.11 12.80
CA ALA A 44 8.83 -2.33 13.54
C ALA A 44 9.46 -3.60 12.91
N ASN A 45 10.33 -3.44 11.90
CA ASN A 45 10.96 -4.52 11.15
C ASN A 45 9.98 -5.40 10.36
N GLU A 46 8.76 -4.93 10.08
CA GLU A 46 7.75 -5.64 9.31
C GLU A 46 7.91 -5.40 7.81
N ARG A 47 7.53 -6.37 6.99
CA ARG A 47 7.55 -6.20 5.53
C ARG A 47 6.37 -5.32 5.09
N VAL A 48 6.67 -4.26 4.34
CA VAL A 48 5.70 -3.31 3.78
C VAL A 48 5.97 -3.07 2.30
N SER A 49 4.93 -2.71 1.56
CA SER A 49 5.02 -2.37 0.14
C SER A 49 5.68 -1.00 -0.05
N LEU A 50 6.41 -0.86 -1.15
CA LEU A 50 7.05 0.39 -1.58
C LEU A 50 6.43 0.85 -2.91
N ILE A 51 6.10 2.13 -3.00
CA ILE A 51 5.77 2.81 -4.26
C ILE A 51 6.73 3.98 -4.47
N ALA A 52 7.17 4.14 -5.71
CA ALA A 52 7.96 5.30 -6.13
C ALA A 52 7.04 6.25 -6.93
N VAL A 53 6.92 7.49 -6.46
CA VAL A 53 6.17 8.57 -7.11
C VAL A 53 7.19 9.56 -7.66
N SER A 54 7.14 9.83 -8.97
CA SER A 54 8.01 10.77 -9.68
C SER A 54 7.28 12.06 -9.99
#